data_AF-A0A1V1TEF0-F1
#
_entry.id   AF-A0A1V1TEF0-F1
#
_cell.length_a   1.000
_cell.length_b   1.000
_cell.length_c   1.000
_cell.angle_alpha   90.00
_cell.angle_beta   90.00
_cell.angle_gamma   90.00
#
_symmetry.space_group_name_H-M   'P 1'
#
loop_
_entity.id
_entity.type
_entity.pdbx_description
1 polymer ?
#
loop_
_entity_poly.entity_id
_entity_poly.type
_entity_poly.pdbx_seq_one_letter_code
_entity_poly.pdbx_strand_id
1 'polypeptide(L)'
;MTALRFPTCWDGKNLDSPDHLSHMAYTESGTFETGGPCPESYPVRMSQLLYEVIWGTRPFNNVEDWPEDGSQPFVWSFGDS
;
A
#
# COMPACT_ATOMS: atom_id res chain seq x y z
N MET A 1 -7.48 -9.98 -5.23
CA MET A 1 -6.03 -10.00 -4.91
C MET A 1 -5.59 -8.55 -4.86
N THR A 2 -4.74 -8.20 -3.90
CA THR A 2 -4.21 -6.85 -3.75
C THR A 2 -2.70 -6.89 -3.62
N ALA A 3 -2.03 -5.93 -4.24
CA ALA A 3 -0.59 -5.76 -4.15
C ALA A 3 -0.29 -4.42 -3.47
N LEU A 4 0.24 -4.47 -2.24
CA LEU A 4 0.58 -3.29 -1.45
C LEU A 4 2.10 -3.08 -1.44
N ARG A 5 2.54 -1.98 -2.06
CA ARG A 5 3.95 -1.58 -2.16
C ARG A 5 4.27 -0.57 -1.06
N PHE A 6 5.27 -0.88 -0.24
CA PHE A 6 5.70 0.03 0.82
C PHE A 6 6.72 1.05 0.30
N PRO A 7 6.84 2.22 0.94
CA PRO A 7 7.89 3.17 0.61
C PRO A 7 9.28 2.60 0.93
N THR A 8 10.31 3.07 0.23
CA THR A 8 11.65 2.45 0.22
C THR A 8 12.78 3.42 0.58
N CYS A 9 12.43 4.63 0.96
CA CYS A 9 13.36 5.69 1.30
C CYS A 9 13.08 6.13 2.74
N TRP A 10 14.05 5.94 3.62
CA TRP A 10 13.97 6.30 5.03
C TRP A 10 14.64 7.67 5.27
N ASP A 11 14.10 8.46 6.19
CA ASP A 11 14.60 9.79 6.55
C ASP A 11 16.00 9.78 7.21
N GLY A 12 16.50 8.60 7.58
CA GLY A 12 17.80 8.40 8.20
C GLY A 12 17.86 8.82 9.67
N LYS A 13 16.72 9.18 10.27
CA LYS A 13 16.63 9.78 11.61
C LYS A 13 15.65 9.06 12.51
N ASN A 14 14.42 8.87 12.05
CA ASN A 14 13.31 8.40 12.87
C ASN A 14 13.05 6.92 12.59
N LEU A 15 13.32 6.04 13.55
CA LEU A 15 12.97 4.61 13.43
C LEU A 15 11.45 4.38 13.32
N ASP A 16 10.67 5.32 13.84
CA ASP A 16 9.22 5.36 13.77
C ASP A 16 8.74 6.82 13.89
N SER A 17 7.55 7.12 13.38
CA SER A 17 6.89 8.42 13.48
C SER A 17 5.55 8.28 14.21
N PRO A 18 4.97 9.34 14.81
CA PRO A 18 3.70 9.22 15.54
C PRO A 18 2.52 8.69 14.70
N ASP A 19 2.59 8.86 13.37
CA ASP A 19 1.63 8.34 12.41
C ASP A 19 2.06 7.00 11.78
N HIS A 20 3.20 6.45 12.20
CA HIS A 20 3.84 5.24 11.70
C HIS A 20 4.12 5.23 10.19
N LEU A 21 4.11 6.39 9.52
CA LEU A 21 4.20 6.51 8.06
C LEU A 21 5.21 7.58 7.60
N SER A 22 5.18 8.77 8.21
CA SER A 22 5.94 9.95 7.74
C SER A 22 7.46 9.81 7.79
N HIS A 23 8.03 8.80 8.44
CA HIS A 23 9.47 8.54 8.42
C HIS A 23 9.95 7.86 7.12
N MET A 24 9.03 7.49 6.22
CA MET A 24 9.31 6.79 4.97
C MET A 24 8.72 7.52 3.75
N ALA A 25 9.38 7.42 2.59
CA ALA A 25 8.92 7.98 1.31
C ALA A 25 9.15 7.03 0.13
N TYR A 26 8.37 7.25 -0.94
CA TYR A 26 8.58 6.57 -2.23
C TYR A 26 9.74 7.22 -2.99
N THR A 27 10.26 6.50 -3.98
CA THR A 27 11.26 7.06 -4.90
C THR A 27 10.65 8.18 -5.73
N GLU A 28 11.47 9.14 -6.16
CA GLU A 28 11.01 10.28 -6.97
C GLU A 28 10.57 9.85 -8.38
N SER A 29 11.11 8.72 -8.86
CA SER A 29 10.77 8.15 -10.16
C SER A 29 10.92 6.63 -10.15
N GLY A 30 10.59 6.02 -11.30
CA GLY A 30 10.68 4.59 -11.54
C GLY A 30 9.52 3.78 -10.97
N THR A 31 9.66 2.46 -11.00
CA THR A 31 8.66 1.52 -10.50
C THR A 31 9.25 0.65 -9.39
N PHE A 32 8.49 -0.30 -8.87
CA PHE A 32 9.04 -1.28 -7.92
C PHE A 32 10.18 -2.09 -8.54
N GLU A 33 10.08 -2.40 -9.83
CA GLU A 33 10.96 -3.28 -10.59
C GLU A 33 12.23 -2.55 -11.05
N THR A 34 12.10 -1.28 -11.45
CA THR A 34 13.24 -0.48 -11.93
C THR A 34 13.88 0.37 -10.82
N GLY A 35 13.12 0.69 -9.77
CA GLY A 35 13.50 1.65 -8.74
C GLY A 35 13.73 3.06 -9.31
N GLY A 36 14.15 3.97 -8.45
CA GLY A 36 14.58 5.33 -8.82
C GLY A 36 15.44 5.96 -7.73
N PRO A 37 15.78 7.24 -7.78
CA PRO A 37 16.45 7.91 -6.67
C PRO A 37 15.49 8.11 -5.49
N CYS A 38 16.04 8.09 -4.28
CA CYS A 38 15.31 8.54 -3.10
C CYS A 38 15.33 10.08 -3.02
N PRO A 39 14.26 10.73 -2.53
CA PRO A 39 14.26 12.16 -2.29
C PRO A 39 15.38 12.56 -1.32
N GLU A 40 15.91 13.78 -1.44
CA GLU A 40 16.97 14.28 -0.55
C GLU A 40 16.54 14.29 0.93
N SER A 41 15.24 14.46 1.21
CA SER A 41 14.67 14.40 2.55
C SER A 41 14.59 12.98 3.13
N TYR A 42 14.73 11.94 2.29
CA TYR A 42 14.70 10.52 2.67
C TYR A 42 15.90 9.76 2.07
N PRO A 43 17.14 10.10 2.44
CA PRO A 43 18.32 9.72 1.67
C PRO A 43 18.72 8.23 1.82
N VAL A 44 18.14 7.49 2.76
CA VAL A 44 18.56 6.11 3.05
C VAL A 44 17.66 5.12 2.32
N ARG A 45 18.25 4.37 1.38
CA ARG A 45 17.54 3.29 0.68
C ARG A 45 17.33 2.07 1.57
N MET A 46 16.09 1.62 1.65
CA MET A 46 15.66 0.43 2.38
C MET A 46 15.33 -0.72 1.42
N SER A 47 15.24 -1.94 1.95
CA SER A 47 14.78 -3.11 1.20
C SER A 47 13.34 -2.92 0.74
N GLN A 48 13.06 -3.28 -0.51
CA GLN A 48 11.71 -3.28 -1.06
C GLN A 48 10.83 -4.34 -0.38
N LEU A 49 9.66 -3.91 0.08
CA LEU A 49 8.63 -4.78 0.63
C LEU A 49 7.35 -4.67 -0.22
N LEU A 50 6.83 -5.83 -0.60
CA LEU A 50 5.56 -6.01 -1.30
C LEU A 50 4.75 -7.06 -0.57
N TYR A 51 3.53 -6.71 -0.17
CA TYR A 51 2.57 -7.69 0.32
C TYR A 51 1.55 -7.97 -0.77
N GLU A 52 1.48 -9.24 -1.15
CA GLU A 52 0.42 -9.76 -2.01
C GLU A 52 -0.58 -10.52 -1.15
N VAL A 53 -1.83 -10.06 -1.18
CA VAL A 53 -2.91 -10.63 -0.35
C VAL A 53 -3.99 -11.17 -1.27
N ILE A 54 -4.33 -12.44 -1.05
CA ILE A 54 -5.46 -13.10 -1.70
C ILE A 54 -6.60 -13.17 -0.69
N TRP A 55 -7.72 -12.54 -1.04
CA TRP A 55 -8.89 -12.45 -0.18
C TRP A 55 -9.87 -13.56 -0.50
N GLY A 56 -10.15 -14.42 0.48
CA GLY A 56 -11.15 -15.48 0.37
C GLY A 56 -12.56 -14.93 0.54
N THR A 57 -13.16 -14.42 -0.53
CA THR A 57 -14.48 -13.77 -0.47
C THR A 57 -15.66 -14.74 -0.58
N ARG A 58 -15.41 -16.03 -0.84
CA ARG A 58 -16.47 -17.05 -1.02
C ARG A 58 -17.53 -17.08 0.09
N PRO A 59 -17.17 -16.96 1.39
CA PRO A 59 -18.18 -16.95 2.47
C PRO A 59 -19.15 -15.76 2.42
N PHE A 60 -18.80 -14.68 1.70
CA PHE A 60 -19.57 -13.44 1.60
C PHE A 60 -20.36 -13.34 0.27
N ASN A 61 -20.54 -14.46 -0.43
CA ASN A 61 -21.22 -14.50 -1.73
C ASN A 61 -22.72 -14.82 -1.59
N ASN A 62 -23.43 -14.09 -0.74
CA ASN A 62 -24.88 -14.15 -0.62
C ASN A 62 -25.49 -12.92 -1.32
N VAL A 63 -26.27 -13.14 -2.38
CA VAL A 63 -26.83 -12.07 -3.22
C VAL A 63 -27.79 -11.17 -2.44
N GLU A 64 -28.42 -11.68 -1.38
CA GLU A 64 -29.31 -10.88 -0.52
C GLU A 64 -28.57 -9.78 0.27
N ASP A 65 -27.26 -9.93 0.47
CA ASP A 65 -26.43 -8.95 1.19
C ASP A 65 -25.85 -7.87 0.24
N TRP A 66 -26.18 -7.92 -1.06
CA TRP A 66 -25.60 -7.03 -2.06
C TRP A 66 -26.40 -5.71 -2.19
N PRO A 67 -25.75 -4.61 -2.58
CA PRO A 67 -26.43 -3.35 -2.87
C PRO A 67 -27.56 -3.50 -3.91
N GLU A 68 -28.72 -2.89 -3.66
CA GLU A 68 -29.87 -2.92 -4.57
C GLU A 68 -29.58 -2.26 -5.93
N ASP A 69 -28.61 -1.33 -5.96
CA ASP A 69 -28.15 -0.66 -7.18
C ASP A 69 -27.22 -1.53 -8.05
N GLY A 70 -26.88 -2.73 -7.58
CA GLY A 70 -26.00 -3.68 -8.27
C GLY A 70 -24.51 -3.32 -8.21
N SER A 71 -24.12 -2.37 -7.37
CA SER A 71 -22.72 -2.02 -7.16
C SER A 71 -21.92 -3.14 -6.46
N GLN A 72 -20.60 -3.11 -6.61
CA GLN A 72 -19.68 -4.06 -5.97
C GLN A 72 -19.72 -3.88 -4.43
N PRO A 73 -20.03 -4.94 -3.66
CA PRO A 73 -20.13 -4.84 -2.19
C PRO A 73 -18.79 -4.71 -1.45
N PHE A 74 -17.66 -5.07 -2.08
CA PHE A 74 -16.36 -5.07 -1.42
C PHE A 74 -15.53 -3.82 -1.75
N VAL A 75 -14.97 -3.21 -0.70
CA VAL A 75 -13.99 -2.11 -0.76
C VAL A 75 -12.75 -2.49 0.04
N TRP A 76 -11.58 -2.02 -0.36
CA TRP A 76 -10.36 -2.22 0.42
C TRP A 76 -10.34 -1.29 1.63
N SER A 77 -9.90 -1.81 2.77
CA SER A 77 -9.81 -1.03 4.03
C SER A 77 -8.82 0.14 3.96
N PHE A 78 -7.95 0.17 2.94
CA PHE A 78 -7.01 1.25 2.68
C PHE A 78 -7.51 2.26 1.64
N GLY A 79 -8.82 2.29 1.36
CA GLY A 79 -9.49 3.44 0.74
C GLY A 79 -9.30 3.54 -0.77
N ASP A 80 -9.52 2.46 -1.51
CA ASP A 80 -9.46 2.41 -2.98
C ASP A 80 -10.65 3.06 -3.70
N SER A 81 -11.26 4.10 -3.09
CA SER A 81 -12.27 4.94 -3.74
C SER A 81 -11.65 5.93 -4.72
#